data_AF-A0A1Y3NBW3-F1
#
_entry.id   AF-A0A1Y3NBW3-F1
#
_cell.length_a   1.000
_cell.length_b   1.000
_cell.length_c   1.000
_cell.angle_alpha   90.00
_cell.angle_beta   90.00
_cell.angle_gamma   90.00
#
_symmetry.space_group_name_H-M   'P 1'
#
loop_
_entity.id
_entity.type
_entity.pdbx_description
1 polymer ?
#
loop_
_entity_poly.entity_id
_entity_poly.type
_entity_poly.pdbx_seq_one_letter_code
_entity_poly.pdbx_strand_id
1 'polypeptide(L)'
;MKGALRKNSLFYITVLLFSSISFIQVIQYQKRYYNTIIENLKNNELNIIKTESQSNVLHDNENKNKIVELNKDKPKNECEEDEMDEVKNIIERMLKNSFEGYIAPDAFIKLRDRVELHTALWHSVIGKYDIKNKTGNETLNDYKEKLIKNTSFLSGKNIEHLPRNKKILSYLHQSLYHWMYGFKYKSFNDLITSSNGKGIVICTGDHHFKFARSTIDSLRHILNCTLPIQIFYNGDSDLSKYNQEILRKYKDITVDDISTYFDEPTLNIEGWAIKPFAILASRFEEVILMDADVVYLYNPEELFENVNYKKKEQFFFVIELSTLEKQTRHEMDSSTVVIYKIKTLLGLLATCKLNEGDIRTDVVYKMVHGDKETFWMGFDMARQHYYLNSRSCVVVGHVHPNSNKICGHIGQVVDNKLYYWNGHLVKDKDNKNDKSLVHYTGFHFVSYLTEWDDAFECLLYTDKKIFNFTKEEQKNFDNIIQREKIQRYIISEV
;
A
#
# COMPACT_ATOMS: atom_id res chain seq x y z
N MET A 1 -25.37 -41.43 28.57
CA MET A 1 -24.60 -40.44 27.77
C MET A 1 -24.90 -40.43 26.25
N LYS A 2 -25.99 -41.04 25.75
CA LYS A 2 -26.33 -41.01 24.30
C LYS A 2 -27.41 -39.97 23.91
N GLY A 3 -28.04 -39.30 24.88
CA GLY A 3 -29.07 -38.27 24.62
C GLY A 3 -28.55 -36.82 24.49
N ALA A 4 -27.39 -36.51 25.07
CA ALA A 4 -26.84 -35.14 25.07
C ALA A 4 -26.11 -34.78 23.77
N LEU A 5 -25.47 -35.76 23.11
CA LEU A 5 -24.76 -35.56 21.84
C LEU A 5 -25.70 -35.27 20.66
N ARG A 6 -26.94 -35.76 20.67
CA ARG A 6 -27.93 -35.49 19.62
C ARG A 6 -28.56 -34.10 19.69
N LYS A 7 -28.62 -33.48 20.87
CA LYS A 7 -29.14 -32.10 21.03
C LYS A 7 -28.12 -31.05 20.59
N ASN A 8 -26.83 -31.27 20.83
CA ASN A 8 -25.78 -30.34 20.38
C ASN A 8 -25.57 -30.41 18.86
N SER A 9 -25.64 -31.59 18.23
CA SER A 9 -25.51 -31.70 16.77
C SER A 9 -26.67 -30.99 16.04
N LEU A 10 -27.89 -31.07 16.56
CA LEU A 10 -29.04 -30.38 15.97
C LEU A 10 -28.92 -28.85 16.11
N PHE A 11 -28.39 -28.36 17.23
CA PHE A 11 -28.15 -26.93 17.47
C PHE A 11 -27.07 -26.35 16.53
N TYR A 12 -25.96 -27.06 16.34
CA TYR A 12 -24.91 -26.64 15.39
C TYR A 12 -25.40 -26.65 13.94
N ILE A 13 -26.23 -27.64 13.55
CA ILE A 13 -26.83 -27.68 12.22
C ILE A 13 -27.82 -26.52 12.03
N THR A 14 -28.63 -26.18 13.04
CA THR A 14 -29.52 -25.01 12.95
C THR A 14 -28.76 -23.67 12.94
N VAL A 15 -27.65 -23.53 13.68
CA VAL A 15 -26.82 -22.31 13.64
C VAL A 15 -26.07 -22.18 12.31
N LEU A 16 -25.58 -23.28 11.73
CA LEU A 16 -24.97 -23.30 10.39
C LEU A 16 -26.00 -23.02 9.29
N LEU A 17 -27.23 -23.53 9.43
CA LEU A 17 -28.33 -23.21 8.51
C LEU A 17 -28.79 -21.75 8.65
N PHE A 18 -28.89 -21.20 9.87
CA PHE A 18 -29.27 -19.80 10.06
C PHE A 18 -28.16 -18.81 9.64
N SER A 19 -26.89 -19.13 9.86
CA SER A 19 -25.77 -18.30 9.39
C SER A 19 -25.64 -18.37 7.87
N SER A 20 -25.81 -19.53 7.24
CA SER A 20 -25.83 -19.64 5.78
C SER A 20 -27.07 -18.99 5.15
N ILE A 21 -28.25 -19.05 5.78
CA ILE A 21 -29.44 -18.32 5.30
C ILE A 21 -29.24 -16.81 5.45
N SER A 22 -28.66 -16.33 6.56
CA SER A 22 -28.29 -14.92 6.74
C SER A 22 -27.25 -14.46 5.71
N PHE A 23 -26.24 -15.29 5.44
CA PHE A 23 -25.19 -15.00 4.47
C PHE A 23 -25.72 -15.00 3.03
N ILE A 24 -26.60 -15.95 2.69
CA ILE A 24 -27.32 -15.98 1.41
C ILE A 24 -28.25 -14.77 1.28
N GLN A 25 -28.93 -14.35 2.36
CA GLN A 25 -29.76 -13.14 2.35
C GLN A 25 -28.93 -11.86 2.18
N VAL A 26 -27.75 -11.78 2.78
CA VAL A 26 -26.80 -10.65 2.59
C VAL A 26 -26.24 -10.64 1.17
N ILE A 27 -25.83 -11.78 0.62
CA ILE A 27 -25.40 -11.90 -0.78
C ILE A 27 -26.54 -11.57 -1.74
N GLN A 28 -27.77 -12.06 -1.47
CA GLN A 28 -28.94 -11.74 -2.28
C GLN A 28 -29.31 -10.26 -2.16
N TYR A 29 -29.16 -9.64 -0.99
CA TYR A 29 -29.38 -8.22 -0.78
C TYR A 29 -28.34 -7.38 -1.52
N GLN A 30 -27.05 -7.72 -1.40
CA GLN A 30 -25.98 -7.06 -2.15
C GLN A 30 -26.16 -7.25 -3.66
N LYS A 31 -26.49 -8.46 -4.11
CA LYS A 31 -26.76 -8.75 -5.53
C LYS A 31 -27.99 -7.98 -6.03
N ARG A 32 -29.06 -7.87 -5.22
CA ARG A 32 -30.25 -7.07 -5.55
C ARG A 32 -29.93 -5.58 -5.56
N TYR A 33 -29.12 -5.09 -4.62
CA TYR A 33 -28.66 -3.71 -4.56
C TYR A 33 -27.80 -3.35 -5.78
N TYR A 34 -26.80 -4.18 -6.12
CA TYR A 34 -25.99 -4.03 -7.33
C TYR A 34 -26.83 -4.12 -8.60
N ASN A 35 -27.76 -5.07 -8.70
CA ASN A 35 -28.65 -5.18 -9.86
C ASN A 35 -29.57 -3.95 -10.00
N THR A 36 -30.04 -3.37 -8.89
CA THR A 36 -30.85 -2.14 -8.91
C THR A 36 -30.02 -0.95 -9.39
N ILE A 37 -28.76 -0.86 -8.96
CA ILE A 37 -27.82 0.17 -9.46
C ILE A 37 -27.56 -0.02 -10.97
N ILE A 38 -27.30 -1.25 -11.42
CA ILE A 38 -27.05 -1.58 -12.83
C ILE A 38 -28.30 -1.29 -13.69
N GLU A 39 -29.50 -1.65 -13.22
CA GLU A 39 -30.75 -1.33 -13.93
C GLU A 39 -31.02 0.18 -13.97
N ASN A 40 -30.73 0.91 -12.89
CA ASN A 40 -30.84 2.36 -12.89
C ASN A 40 -29.84 3.03 -13.85
N LEU A 41 -28.63 2.48 -13.99
CA LEU A 41 -27.65 2.93 -14.98
C LEU A 41 -28.13 2.66 -16.42
N LYS A 42 -28.64 1.45 -16.70
CA LYS A 42 -29.20 1.09 -18.02
C LYS A 42 -30.43 1.91 -18.41
N ASN A 43 -31.34 2.14 -17.46
CA ASN A 43 -32.56 2.90 -17.72
C ASN A 43 -32.27 4.40 -17.94
N ASN A 44 -31.25 4.95 -17.28
CA ASN A 44 -30.80 6.31 -17.52
C ASN A 44 -30.10 6.45 -18.89
N GLU A 45 -29.31 5.47 -19.34
CA GLU A 45 -28.71 5.47 -20.67
C GLU A 45 -29.74 5.38 -21.81
N LEU A 46 -30.76 4.54 -21.66
CA LEU A 46 -31.86 4.43 -22.65
C LEU A 46 -32.68 5.72 -22.79
N ASN A 47 -32.80 6.51 -21.72
CA ASN A 47 -33.46 7.81 -21.76
C ASN A 47 -32.59 8.90 -22.40
N ILE A 48 -31.25 8.81 -22.26
CA ILE A 48 -30.28 9.73 -22.88
C ILE A 48 -30.21 9.53 -24.41
N ILE A 49 -30.18 8.28 -24.87
CA ILE A 49 -30.17 7.97 -26.32
C ILE A 49 -31.45 8.46 -27.01
N LYS A 50 -32.59 8.43 -26.32
CA LYS A 50 -33.85 8.97 -26.85
C LYS A 50 -33.88 10.50 -26.92
N THR A 51 -33.26 11.20 -25.97
CA THR A 51 -33.25 12.66 -25.95
C THR A 51 -32.31 13.26 -27.00
N GLU A 52 -31.16 12.64 -27.27
CA GLU A 52 -30.24 13.08 -28.36
C GLU A 52 -30.82 12.84 -29.77
N SER A 53 -31.68 11.83 -29.93
CA SER A 53 -32.36 11.58 -31.22
C SER A 53 -33.47 12.59 -31.55
N GLN A 54 -34.00 13.31 -30.55
CA GLN A 54 -35.08 14.29 -30.72
C GLN A 54 -34.58 15.74 -30.84
N SER A 55 -33.35 16.06 -30.44
CA SER A 55 -32.79 17.41 -30.55
C SER A 55 -32.13 17.73 -31.90
N ASN A 56 -31.96 16.75 -32.79
CA ASN A 56 -31.30 16.94 -34.10
C ASN A 56 -32.26 17.16 -35.28
N VAL A 57 -33.54 17.45 -35.00
CA VAL A 57 -34.50 17.87 -36.03
C VAL A 57 -35.14 19.16 -35.57
N LEU A 58 -34.49 20.30 -35.83
CA LEU A 58 -35.11 21.59 -36.15
C LEU A 58 -34.03 22.67 -36.32
N HIS A 59 -34.08 23.33 -37.49
CA HIS A 59 -33.34 24.51 -37.94
C HIS A 59 -31.94 24.35 -38.51
N ASP A 60 -31.90 23.92 -39.78
CA ASP A 60 -31.10 24.60 -40.79
C ASP A 60 -32.07 25.28 -41.78
N ASN A 61 -32.02 26.61 -41.87
CA ASN A 61 -32.19 27.32 -43.13
C ASN A 61 -31.88 28.83 -42.99
N GLU A 62 -30.88 29.21 -43.79
CA GLU A 62 -30.76 30.46 -44.54
C GLU A 62 -30.12 31.73 -43.92
N ASN A 63 -29.12 32.19 -44.70
CA ASN A 63 -28.67 33.57 -44.93
C ASN A 63 -27.51 34.17 -44.13
N LYS A 64 -26.32 33.98 -44.73
CA LYS A 64 -25.43 35.01 -45.30
C LYS A 64 -25.38 36.39 -44.64
N ASN A 65 -24.13 36.77 -44.37
CA ASN A 65 -23.54 38.12 -44.36
C ASN A 65 -23.90 39.06 -43.20
N LYS A 66 -22.95 39.20 -42.26
CA LYS A 66 -22.54 40.50 -41.71
C LYS A 66 -21.19 40.42 -40.97
N ILE A 67 -20.18 41.08 -41.56
CA ILE A 67 -19.28 42.10 -40.95
C ILE A 67 -18.46 41.60 -39.73
N VAL A 68 -17.18 41.23 -39.93
CA VAL A 68 -15.94 42.04 -39.77
C VAL A 68 -15.46 42.17 -38.31
N GLU A 69 -14.24 41.66 -38.12
CA GLU A 69 -13.18 41.99 -37.14
C GLU A 69 -13.56 42.53 -35.76
N LEU A 70 -13.19 41.79 -34.71
CA LEU A 70 -12.16 42.17 -33.73
C LEU A 70 -12.05 41.15 -32.58
N ASN A 71 -10.80 40.97 -32.13
CA ASN A 71 -10.31 40.31 -30.90
C ASN A 71 -9.90 38.82 -31.07
N LYS A 72 -8.65 38.57 -31.48
CA LYS A 72 -7.42 38.48 -30.66
C LYS A 72 -7.41 37.31 -29.67
N ASP A 73 -6.58 36.34 -30.01
CA ASP A 73 -5.78 35.47 -29.15
C ASP A 73 -6.41 35.05 -27.81
N LYS A 74 -7.05 33.87 -27.83
CA LYS A 74 -7.01 32.96 -26.68
C LYS A 74 -6.33 31.67 -27.14
N PRO A 75 -5.25 31.21 -26.49
CA PRO A 75 -4.75 29.86 -26.73
C PRO A 75 -5.84 28.87 -26.31
N LYS A 76 -6.18 27.94 -27.21
CA LYS A 76 -6.96 26.75 -26.83
C LYS A 76 -6.13 25.94 -25.85
N ASN A 77 -6.70 25.60 -24.70
CA ASN A 77 -6.10 24.67 -23.75
C ASN A 77 -6.16 23.25 -24.34
N GLU A 78 -5.12 22.83 -25.05
CA GLU A 78 -4.95 21.44 -25.54
C GLU A 78 -4.98 20.40 -24.39
N CYS A 79 -4.70 20.80 -23.14
CA CYS A 79 -4.69 19.88 -21.99
C CYS A 79 -6.07 19.40 -21.51
N GLU A 80 -7.17 20.12 -21.79
CA GLU A 80 -8.51 19.73 -21.31
C GLU A 80 -9.23 18.76 -22.27
N GLU A 81 -8.93 18.84 -23.57
CA GLU A 81 -9.50 17.92 -24.58
C GLU A 81 -8.92 16.50 -24.43
N ASP A 82 -7.60 16.39 -24.16
CA ASP A 82 -6.91 15.09 -24.00
C ASP A 82 -7.42 14.25 -22.82
N GLU A 83 -7.70 14.88 -21.66
CA GLU A 83 -8.16 14.15 -20.46
C GLU A 83 -9.61 13.65 -20.60
N MET A 84 -10.45 14.37 -21.35
CA MET A 84 -11.84 13.98 -21.58
C MET A 84 -11.95 12.77 -22.52
N ASP A 85 -11.03 12.64 -23.46
CA ASP A 85 -10.98 11.49 -24.38
C ASP A 85 -10.40 10.23 -23.69
N GLU A 86 -9.48 10.38 -22.74
CA GLU A 86 -9.02 9.26 -21.89
C GLU A 86 -10.17 8.63 -21.09
N VAL A 87 -11.01 9.46 -20.45
CA VAL A 87 -12.18 8.98 -19.68
C VAL A 87 -13.17 8.22 -20.58
N LYS A 88 -13.47 8.73 -21.79
CA LYS A 88 -14.36 8.05 -22.74
C LYS A 88 -13.79 6.68 -23.16
N ASN A 89 -12.51 6.63 -23.52
CA ASN A 89 -11.84 5.40 -23.95
C ASN A 89 -11.87 4.31 -22.87
N ILE A 90 -11.67 4.68 -21.60
CA ILE A 90 -11.73 3.72 -20.49
C ILE A 90 -13.16 3.22 -20.26
N ILE A 91 -14.17 4.10 -20.33
CA ILE A 91 -15.58 3.73 -20.21
C ILE A 91 -15.96 2.75 -21.34
N GLU A 92 -15.58 3.02 -22.58
CA GLU A 92 -15.82 2.12 -23.71
C GLU A 92 -15.16 0.75 -23.52
N ARG A 93 -13.93 0.71 -22.99
CA ARG A 93 -13.22 -0.54 -22.65
C ARG A 93 -13.95 -1.33 -21.55
N MET A 94 -14.40 -0.65 -20.49
CA MET A 94 -15.17 -1.27 -19.41
C MET A 94 -16.50 -1.85 -19.91
N LEU A 95 -17.20 -1.13 -20.80
CA LEU A 95 -18.43 -1.60 -21.42
C LEU A 95 -18.18 -2.83 -22.28
N LYS A 96 -17.10 -2.84 -23.09
CA LYS A 96 -16.71 -3.99 -23.91
C LYS A 96 -16.42 -5.24 -23.07
N ASN A 97 -15.71 -5.09 -21.94
CA ASN A 97 -15.34 -6.18 -21.04
C ASN A 97 -16.50 -6.72 -20.17
N SER A 98 -17.68 -6.07 -20.22
CA SER A 98 -18.90 -6.54 -19.54
C SER A 98 -19.64 -7.64 -20.30
N PHE A 99 -19.24 -7.93 -21.54
CA PHE A 99 -19.90 -8.90 -22.43
C PHE A 99 -19.21 -10.28 -22.53
N GLU A 100 -18.12 -10.53 -21.80
CA GLU A 100 -17.40 -11.81 -21.84
C GLU A 100 -17.39 -12.49 -20.45
N GLY A 101 -17.69 -13.78 -20.40
CA GLY A 101 -18.00 -14.54 -19.18
C GLY A 101 -16.88 -15.45 -18.66
N TYR A 102 -16.55 -15.28 -17.36
CA TYR A 102 -15.98 -16.19 -16.33
C TYR A 102 -14.68 -16.99 -16.67
N ILE A 103 -13.55 -17.00 -15.94
CA ILE A 103 -13.07 -16.48 -14.62
C ILE A 103 -11.53 -16.27 -14.66
N ALA A 104 -11.06 -15.39 -13.76
CA ALA A 104 -9.73 -15.27 -13.11
C ALA A 104 -8.83 -14.11 -13.58
N PRO A 105 -8.39 -14.00 -14.85
CA PRO A 105 -7.64 -12.82 -15.32
C PRO A 105 -8.51 -11.56 -15.38
N ASP A 106 -9.78 -11.72 -15.73
CA ASP A 106 -10.72 -10.62 -15.90
C ASP A 106 -10.98 -9.85 -14.61
N ALA A 107 -10.90 -10.50 -13.45
CA ALA A 107 -11.15 -9.82 -12.17
C ALA A 107 -10.06 -8.78 -11.88
N PHE A 108 -8.80 -9.13 -12.10
CA PHE A 108 -7.68 -8.20 -11.96
C PHE A 108 -7.71 -7.10 -13.02
N ILE A 109 -8.00 -7.47 -14.28
CA ILE A 109 -8.15 -6.50 -15.38
C ILE A 109 -9.29 -5.52 -15.11
N LYS A 110 -10.45 -6.01 -14.67
CA LYS A 110 -11.60 -5.17 -14.29
C LYS A 110 -11.28 -4.30 -13.09
N LEU A 111 -10.53 -4.81 -12.10
CA LEU A 111 -10.08 -4.01 -10.96
C LEU A 111 -9.14 -2.89 -11.43
N ARG A 112 -8.16 -3.20 -12.28
CA ARG A 112 -7.26 -2.21 -12.90
C ARG A 112 -8.05 -1.15 -13.65
N ASP A 113 -8.95 -1.55 -14.55
CA ASP A 113 -9.74 -0.61 -15.36
C ASP A 113 -10.57 0.33 -14.47
N ARG A 114 -11.09 -0.18 -13.35
CA ARG A 114 -11.81 0.64 -12.35
C ARG A 114 -10.90 1.61 -11.60
N VAL A 115 -9.69 1.19 -11.23
CA VAL A 115 -8.71 2.07 -10.57
C VAL A 115 -8.19 3.14 -11.54
N GLU A 116 -7.88 2.78 -12.79
CA GLU A 116 -7.49 3.73 -13.83
C GLU A 116 -8.61 4.75 -14.11
N LEU A 117 -9.87 4.28 -14.25
CA LEU A 117 -11.01 5.19 -14.41
C LEU A 117 -11.18 6.11 -13.20
N HIS A 118 -10.97 5.59 -11.98
CA HIS A 118 -11.03 6.39 -10.77
C HIS A 118 -9.98 7.50 -10.79
N THR A 119 -8.74 7.20 -11.17
CA THR A 119 -7.68 8.20 -11.34
C THR A 119 -8.03 9.23 -12.43
N ALA A 120 -8.49 8.79 -13.61
CA ALA A 120 -8.82 9.70 -14.70
C ALA A 120 -9.94 10.68 -14.31
N LEU A 121 -11.00 10.17 -13.67
CA LEU A 121 -12.08 11.00 -13.14
C LEU A 121 -11.61 11.91 -11.98
N TRP A 122 -10.69 11.42 -11.14
CA TRP A 122 -10.08 12.22 -10.09
C TRP A 122 -9.37 13.44 -10.68
N HIS A 123 -8.52 13.24 -11.67
CA HIS A 123 -7.81 14.32 -12.36
C HIS A 123 -8.78 15.29 -13.05
N SER A 124 -9.80 14.78 -13.74
CA SER A 124 -10.81 15.62 -14.39
C SER A 124 -11.59 16.50 -13.40
N VAL A 125 -11.86 16.01 -12.18
CA VAL A 125 -12.71 16.73 -11.21
C VAL A 125 -11.90 17.61 -10.24
N ILE A 126 -10.74 17.13 -9.80
CA ILE A 126 -9.93 17.72 -8.71
C ILE A 126 -8.64 18.32 -9.26
N GLY A 127 -8.13 17.81 -10.38
CA GLY A 127 -6.82 18.13 -10.94
C GLY A 127 -5.71 17.23 -10.41
N LYS A 128 -4.57 17.26 -11.10
CA LYS A 128 -3.33 16.63 -10.67
C LYS A 128 -2.63 17.49 -9.62
N TYR A 129 -1.91 16.86 -8.71
CA TYR A 129 -0.82 17.54 -8.00
C TYR A 129 0.34 17.68 -8.97
N ASP A 130 0.61 18.89 -9.47
CA ASP A 130 1.75 19.15 -10.35
C ASP A 130 2.79 20.02 -9.64
N ILE A 131 3.93 19.40 -9.33
CA ILE A 131 5.12 20.06 -8.77
C ILE A 131 5.64 21.16 -9.74
N LYS A 132 5.31 21.05 -11.04
CA LYS A 132 5.81 21.93 -12.11
C LYS A 132 4.83 23.03 -12.52
N ASN A 133 3.90 23.45 -11.65
CA ASN A 133 3.12 24.66 -11.94
C ASN A 133 4.06 25.88 -12.10
N LYS A 134 4.32 26.23 -13.38
CA LYS A 134 5.26 27.24 -13.88
C LYS A 134 4.93 28.67 -13.45
N THR A 135 3.87 28.88 -12.68
CA THR A 135 3.43 30.19 -12.19
C THR A 135 3.95 30.53 -10.80
N GLY A 136 4.54 29.56 -10.07
CA GLY A 136 5.05 29.76 -8.71
C GLY A 136 3.91 29.95 -7.69
N ASN A 137 4.02 29.26 -6.54
CA ASN A 137 3.19 29.41 -5.35
C ASN A 137 1.92 28.55 -5.21
N GLU A 138 1.83 27.34 -5.76
CA GLU A 138 0.91 26.35 -5.15
C GLU A 138 1.66 25.66 -4.01
N THR A 139 1.34 26.04 -2.77
CA THR A 139 1.86 25.35 -1.58
C THR A 139 1.12 24.03 -1.38
N LEU A 140 1.72 23.11 -0.62
CA LEU A 140 1.03 21.89 -0.21
C LEU A 140 -0.30 22.17 0.51
N ASN A 141 -0.37 23.28 1.26
CA ASN A 141 -1.58 23.68 1.95
C ASN A 141 -2.67 24.09 0.96
N ASP A 142 -2.32 24.81 -0.10
CA ASP A 142 -3.26 25.15 -1.17
C ASP A 142 -3.83 23.88 -1.83
N TYR A 143 -2.96 22.89 -2.09
CA TYR A 143 -3.40 21.61 -2.63
C TYR A 143 -4.31 20.84 -1.66
N LYS A 144 -4.00 20.84 -0.36
CA LYS A 144 -4.88 20.22 0.66
C LYS A 144 -6.24 20.90 0.73
N GLU A 145 -6.28 22.24 0.73
CA GLU A 145 -7.54 22.98 0.72
C GLU A 145 -8.36 22.69 -0.55
N LYS A 146 -7.69 22.62 -1.70
CA LYS A 146 -8.29 22.21 -2.97
C LYS A 146 -8.86 20.79 -2.90
N LEU A 147 -8.11 19.84 -2.34
CA LEU A 147 -8.59 18.47 -2.12
C LEU A 147 -9.84 18.49 -1.26
N ILE A 148 -9.78 19.08 -0.06
CA ILE A 148 -10.89 19.15 0.90
C ILE A 148 -12.16 19.73 0.26
N LYS A 149 -12.03 20.86 -0.44
CA LYS A 149 -13.14 21.53 -1.12
C LYS A 149 -13.75 20.65 -2.20
N ASN A 150 -12.90 19.99 -2.99
CA ASN A 150 -13.31 19.24 -4.17
C ASN A 150 -13.53 17.74 -3.94
N THR A 151 -13.42 17.22 -2.71
CA THR A 151 -13.67 15.81 -2.40
C THR A 151 -14.75 15.60 -1.35
N SER A 152 -15.28 16.66 -0.75
CA SER A 152 -16.36 16.61 0.25
C SER A 152 -17.59 15.79 -0.19
N PHE A 153 -17.85 15.72 -1.50
CA PHE A 153 -18.96 14.97 -2.08
C PHE A 153 -18.70 13.44 -2.18
N LEU A 154 -17.46 12.97 -2.01
CA LEU A 154 -17.10 11.55 -2.17
C LEU A 154 -17.72 10.65 -1.09
N SER A 155 -17.88 11.16 0.13
CA SER A 155 -18.53 10.45 1.25
C SER A 155 -20.02 10.80 1.39
N GLY A 156 -20.56 11.63 0.49
CA GLY A 156 -21.94 12.12 0.56
C GLY A 156 -22.97 11.08 0.12
N LYS A 157 -24.16 11.12 0.72
CA LYS A 157 -25.31 10.28 0.33
C LYS A 157 -26.13 10.86 -0.82
N ASN A 158 -26.10 12.18 -1.01
CA ASN A 158 -26.90 12.86 -2.04
C ASN A 158 -26.12 12.99 -3.36
N ILE A 159 -25.91 11.87 -4.04
CA ILE A 159 -25.08 11.75 -5.26
C ILE A 159 -25.89 12.10 -6.53
N GLU A 160 -27.21 11.98 -6.48
CA GLU A 160 -28.09 12.09 -7.65
C GLU A 160 -28.10 13.47 -8.31
N HIS A 161 -27.83 14.53 -7.54
CA HIS A 161 -27.79 15.91 -8.06
C HIS A 161 -26.39 16.37 -8.48
N LEU A 162 -25.36 15.52 -8.34
CA LEU A 162 -24.01 15.89 -8.73
C LEU A 162 -23.87 15.94 -10.27
N PRO A 163 -23.02 16.84 -10.81
CA PRO A 163 -22.62 16.82 -12.21
C PRO A 163 -22.05 15.45 -12.61
N ARG A 164 -22.16 15.09 -13.90
CA ARG A 164 -21.84 13.74 -14.42
C ARG A 164 -20.53 13.16 -13.90
N ASN A 165 -19.39 13.86 -14.05
CA ASN A 165 -18.08 13.33 -13.65
C ASN A 165 -17.96 13.16 -12.12
N LYS A 166 -18.47 14.12 -11.33
CA LYS A 166 -18.52 14.02 -9.87
C LYS A 166 -19.39 12.85 -9.40
N LYS A 167 -20.53 12.66 -10.06
CA LYS A 167 -21.45 11.55 -9.79
C LYS A 167 -20.80 10.19 -10.03
N ILE A 168 -20.18 10.00 -11.21
CA ILE A 168 -19.50 8.75 -11.56
C ILE A 168 -18.32 8.51 -10.60
N LEU A 169 -17.52 9.55 -10.33
CA LEU A 169 -16.40 9.46 -9.40
C LEU A 169 -16.86 9.05 -7.99
N SER A 170 -17.97 9.60 -7.48
CA SER A 170 -18.53 9.20 -6.19
C SER A 170 -18.92 7.73 -6.15
N TYR A 171 -19.70 7.25 -7.14
CA TYR A 171 -20.12 5.85 -7.17
C TYR A 171 -18.93 4.91 -7.26
N LEU A 172 -17.95 5.24 -8.11
CA LEU A 172 -16.76 4.43 -8.30
C LEU A 172 -15.88 4.43 -7.04
N HIS A 173 -15.66 5.60 -6.44
CA HIS A 173 -14.87 5.74 -5.22
C HIS A 173 -15.50 5.00 -4.04
N GLN A 174 -16.81 5.17 -3.82
CA GLN A 174 -17.53 4.44 -2.77
C GLN A 174 -17.53 2.93 -3.04
N SER A 175 -17.61 2.49 -4.29
CA SER A 175 -17.52 1.06 -4.61
C SER A 175 -16.11 0.48 -4.43
N LEU A 176 -15.06 1.25 -4.69
CA LEU A 176 -13.68 0.80 -4.51
C LEU A 176 -13.26 0.83 -3.03
N TYR A 177 -13.66 1.86 -2.28
CA TYR A 177 -13.13 2.19 -0.95
C TYR A 177 -14.24 2.35 0.11
N HIS A 178 -15.30 1.55 0.04
CA HIS A 178 -16.44 1.63 0.97
C HIS A 178 -16.05 1.48 2.44
N TRP A 179 -14.99 0.70 2.72
CA TRP A 179 -14.44 0.46 4.06
C TRP A 179 -13.79 1.69 4.71
N MET A 180 -13.52 2.75 3.94
CA MET A 180 -12.75 3.90 4.40
C MET A 180 -13.54 4.84 5.31
N TYR A 181 -14.87 4.84 5.21
CA TYR A 181 -15.75 5.76 5.94
C TYR A 181 -16.62 5.05 6.95
N GLY A 182 -17.07 5.80 7.97
CA GLY A 182 -18.03 5.33 8.97
C GLY A 182 -17.40 4.95 10.31
N PHE A 183 -16.08 4.83 10.37
CA PHE A 183 -15.30 4.46 11.55
C PHE A 183 -14.54 5.68 12.09
N LYS A 184 -13.21 5.67 12.12
CA LYS A 184 -12.42 6.82 12.54
C LYS A 184 -12.61 8.02 11.61
N TYR A 185 -12.69 7.76 10.31
CA TYR A 185 -12.94 8.78 9.29
C TYR A 185 -14.44 8.80 8.94
N LYS A 186 -15.10 9.96 9.12
CA LYS A 186 -16.50 10.15 8.70
C LYS A 186 -16.59 10.74 7.30
N SER A 187 -15.55 11.42 6.86
CA SER A 187 -15.43 12.01 5.54
C SER A 187 -14.02 11.89 4.97
N PHE A 188 -13.87 12.16 3.69
CA PHE A 188 -12.54 12.26 3.08
C PHE A 188 -11.72 13.41 3.69
N ASN A 189 -12.37 14.52 4.06
CA ASN A 189 -11.72 15.62 4.74
C ASN A 189 -11.09 15.18 6.07
N ASP A 190 -11.77 14.34 6.84
CA ASP A 190 -11.25 13.83 8.11
C ASP A 190 -9.96 13.03 7.89
N LEU A 191 -9.92 12.21 6.82
CA LEU A 191 -8.72 11.48 6.45
C LEU A 191 -7.55 12.41 6.13
N ILE A 192 -7.77 13.40 5.25
CA ILE A 192 -6.72 14.35 4.81
C ILE A 192 -6.18 15.19 5.97
N THR A 193 -7.07 15.66 6.84
CA THR A 193 -6.71 16.53 7.97
C THR A 193 -6.17 15.78 9.19
N SER A 194 -6.26 14.45 9.21
CA SER A 194 -5.77 13.63 10.32
C SER A 194 -4.25 13.39 10.34
N SER A 195 -3.55 13.76 9.27
CA SER A 195 -2.10 13.56 9.15
C SER A 195 -1.34 14.87 9.16
N ASN A 196 -0.19 14.90 9.83
CA ASN A 196 0.79 15.98 9.80
C ASN A 196 2.21 15.47 10.10
N GLY A 197 3.23 16.13 9.54
CA GLY A 197 4.63 15.87 9.85
C GLY A 197 5.18 14.54 9.32
N LYS A 198 6.38 14.20 9.79
CA LYS A 198 7.14 13.00 9.40
C LYS A 198 7.12 11.98 10.55
N GLY A 199 7.06 10.69 10.23
CA GLY A 199 7.16 9.65 11.25
C GLY A 199 7.34 8.24 10.71
N ILE A 200 7.54 7.32 11.64
CA ILE A 200 7.76 5.90 11.35
C ILE A 200 6.51 5.11 11.72
N VAL A 201 6.11 4.18 10.86
CA VAL A 201 5.02 3.24 11.09
C VAL A 201 5.58 1.83 11.22
N ILE A 202 5.23 1.12 12.29
CA ILE A 202 5.61 -0.29 12.50
C ILE A 202 4.34 -1.10 12.72
N CYS A 203 4.18 -2.21 12.02
CA CYS A 203 3.11 -3.16 12.28
C CYS A 203 3.66 -4.33 13.10
N THR A 204 3.05 -4.65 14.24
CA THR A 204 3.54 -5.77 15.07
C THR A 204 2.42 -6.39 15.91
N GLY A 205 2.43 -7.72 15.97
CA GLY A 205 1.73 -8.53 16.97
C GLY A 205 2.69 -9.12 18.01
N ASP A 206 2.17 -9.91 18.95
CA ASP A 206 2.91 -10.59 20.00
C ASP A 206 4.01 -11.51 19.45
N HIS A 207 3.78 -12.13 18.29
CA HIS A 207 4.77 -12.97 17.61
C HIS A 207 6.04 -12.20 17.24
N HIS A 208 5.91 -10.94 16.84
CA HIS A 208 7.03 -10.09 16.39
C HIS A 208 7.45 -9.04 17.44
N PHE A 209 6.75 -8.97 18.58
CA PHE A 209 6.96 -7.95 19.61
C PHE A 209 8.41 -7.79 20.05
N LYS A 210 9.13 -8.90 20.26
CA LYS A 210 10.54 -8.86 20.69
C LYS A 210 11.44 -8.16 19.66
N PHE A 211 11.17 -8.39 18.37
CA PHE A 211 11.87 -7.76 17.27
C PHE A 211 11.53 -6.28 17.18
N ALA A 212 10.24 -5.93 17.19
CA ALA A 212 9.81 -4.53 17.21
C ALA A 212 10.47 -3.75 18.35
N ARG A 213 10.52 -4.34 19.56
CA ARG A 213 11.19 -3.75 20.72
C ARG A 213 12.69 -3.53 20.48
N SER A 214 13.40 -4.52 19.96
CA SER A 214 14.84 -4.41 19.69
C SER A 214 15.16 -3.41 18.58
N THR A 215 14.34 -3.37 17.53
CA THR A 215 14.40 -2.36 16.46
C THR A 215 14.20 -0.94 17.01
N ILE A 216 13.12 -0.71 17.77
CA ILE A 216 12.84 0.59 18.40
C ILE A 216 13.98 1.03 19.32
N ASP A 217 14.47 0.11 20.14
CA ASP A 217 15.55 0.37 21.09
C ASP A 217 16.85 0.76 20.37
N SER A 218 17.17 0.09 19.27
CA SER A 218 18.31 0.42 18.40
C SER A 218 18.16 1.79 17.74
N LEU A 219 16.97 2.09 17.21
CA LEU A 219 16.67 3.41 16.62
C LEU A 219 16.87 4.53 17.63
N ARG A 220 16.37 4.38 18.86
CA ARG A 220 16.43 5.42 19.90
C ARG A 220 17.81 5.59 20.50
N HIS A 221 18.52 4.50 20.76
CA HIS A 221 19.72 4.54 21.61
C HIS A 221 21.04 4.38 20.84
N ILE A 222 21.01 3.84 19.62
CA ILE A 222 22.22 3.70 18.80
C ILE A 222 22.21 4.73 17.67
N LEU A 223 21.10 4.80 16.92
CA LEU A 223 20.99 5.68 15.75
C LEU A 223 20.49 7.09 16.08
N ASN A 224 20.12 7.34 17.33
CA ASN A 224 19.60 8.62 17.84
C ASN A 224 18.43 9.18 17.00
N CYS A 225 17.59 8.30 16.45
CA CYS A 225 16.42 8.69 15.69
C CYS A 225 15.37 9.33 16.62
N THR A 226 14.92 10.54 16.25
CA THR A 226 13.94 11.34 17.02
C THR A 226 12.55 11.33 16.41
N LEU A 227 12.38 10.74 15.22
CA LEU A 227 11.08 10.66 14.55
C LEU A 227 10.05 9.97 15.45
N PRO A 228 8.82 10.50 15.56
CA PRO A 228 7.75 9.81 16.26
C PRO A 228 7.44 8.47 15.59
N ILE A 229 7.19 7.44 16.40
CA ILE A 229 6.85 6.09 15.93
C ILE A 229 5.38 5.81 16.25
N GLN A 230 4.62 5.32 15.28
CA GLN A 230 3.27 4.84 15.49
C GLN A 230 3.21 3.35 15.16
N ILE A 231 2.80 2.56 16.16
CA ILE A 231 2.72 1.12 16.07
C ILE A 231 1.27 0.73 15.84
N PHE A 232 1.03 -0.14 14.85
CA PHE A 232 -0.29 -0.69 14.56
C PHE A 232 -0.34 -2.20 14.81
N TYR A 233 -1.46 -2.64 15.37
CA TYR A 233 -1.83 -4.05 15.57
C TYR A 233 -3.32 -4.22 15.22
N ASN A 234 -3.81 -5.46 15.02
CA ASN A 234 -5.22 -5.72 14.72
C ASN A 234 -5.94 -6.48 15.85
N GLY A 235 -6.61 -5.74 16.74
CA GLY A 235 -7.38 -6.29 17.85
C GLY A 235 -6.55 -6.85 19.00
N ASP A 236 -7.19 -7.02 20.16
CA ASP A 236 -6.54 -7.47 21.41
C ASP A 236 -5.90 -8.87 21.31
N SER A 237 -6.27 -9.68 20.30
CA SER A 237 -5.67 -10.99 20.03
C SER A 237 -4.33 -10.93 19.28
N ASP A 238 -4.02 -9.81 18.61
CA ASP A 238 -2.79 -9.66 17.84
C ASP A 238 -1.63 -9.17 18.71
N LEU A 239 -1.85 -8.14 19.54
CA LEU A 239 -0.84 -7.61 20.46
C LEU A 239 -1.40 -7.44 21.88
N SER A 240 -0.87 -8.19 22.84
CA SER A 240 -1.32 -8.18 24.22
C SER A 240 -1.13 -6.82 24.90
N LYS A 241 -2.05 -6.45 25.80
CA LYS A 241 -1.97 -5.19 26.58
C LYS A 241 -0.65 -5.04 27.33
N TYR A 242 -0.09 -6.13 27.84
CA TYR A 242 1.22 -6.13 28.48
C TYR A 242 2.34 -5.64 27.54
N ASN A 243 2.37 -6.17 26.31
CA ASN A 243 3.37 -5.78 25.30
C ASN A 243 3.12 -4.36 24.78
N GLN A 244 1.85 -3.96 24.62
CA GLN A 244 1.50 -2.57 24.28
C GLN A 244 2.07 -1.57 25.32
N GLU A 245 1.90 -1.85 26.62
CA GLU A 245 2.41 -0.99 27.69
C GLU A 245 3.94 -0.93 27.72
N ILE A 246 4.64 -1.99 27.31
CA ILE A 246 6.10 -1.94 27.17
C ILE A 246 6.50 -0.99 26.04
N LEU A 247 5.84 -1.06 24.88
CA LEU A 247 6.15 -0.20 23.74
C LEU A 247 5.85 1.27 24.04
N ARG A 248 4.75 1.56 24.76
CA ARG A 248 4.37 2.93 25.18
C ARG A 248 5.37 3.61 26.11
N LYS A 249 6.29 2.87 26.75
CA LYS A 249 7.35 3.45 27.61
C LYS A 249 8.45 4.15 26.83
N TYR A 250 8.61 3.84 25.55
CA TYR A 250 9.59 4.53 24.70
C TYR A 250 9.08 5.94 24.36
N LYS A 251 10.03 6.88 24.24
CA LYS A 251 9.72 8.26 23.91
C LYS A 251 9.11 8.39 22.51
N ASP A 252 8.07 9.21 22.41
CA ASP A 252 7.36 9.56 21.17
C ASP A 252 6.83 8.34 20.41
N ILE A 253 6.30 7.35 21.15
CA ILE A 253 5.64 6.16 20.59
C ILE A 253 4.14 6.17 20.90
N THR A 254 3.31 5.92 19.88
CA THR A 254 1.90 5.56 20.05
C THR A 254 1.65 4.14 19.57
N VAL A 255 0.66 3.48 20.17
CA VAL A 255 0.28 2.09 19.87
C VAL A 255 -1.23 2.06 19.66
N ASP A 256 -1.65 1.80 18.43
CA ASP A 256 -3.00 1.97 17.92
C ASP A 256 -3.56 0.67 17.33
N ASP A 257 -4.83 0.41 17.57
CA ASP A 257 -5.56 -0.73 17.00
C ASP A 257 -6.17 -0.35 15.65
N ILE A 258 -5.73 -1.01 14.56
CA ILE A 258 -6.17 -0.71 13.20
C ILE A 258 -7.67 -1.01 13.00
N SER A 259 -8.25 -1.94 13.76
CA SER A 259 -9.67 -2.30 13.67
C SER A 259 -10.59 -1.12 14.05
N THR A 260 -10.06 -0.11 14.74
CA THR A 260 -10.80 1.10 15.11
C THR A 260 -10.83 2.15 13.99
N TYR A 261 -10.02 1.98 12.94
CA TYR A 261 -9.86 2.96 11.86
C TYR A 261 -10.81 2.70 10.69
N PHE A 262 -11.05 1.43 10.35
CA PHE A 262 -11.74 1.00 9.15
C PHE A 262 -12.72 -0.14 9.42
N ASP A 263 -13.53 -0.48 8.40
CA ASP A 263 -14.47 -1.61 8.46
C ASP A 263 -13.75 -2.96 8.43
N GLU A 264 -13.39 -3.49 9.61
CA GLU A 264 -12.63 -4.74 9.74
C GLU A 264 -13.33 -5.94 9.07
N PRO A 265 -14.63 -6.21 9.28
CA PRO A 265 -15.30 -7.37 8.65
C PRO A 265 -15.23 -7.36 7.11
N THR A 266 -15.19 -6.17 6.51
CA THR A 266 -15.02 -6.01 5.06
C THR A 266 -13.56 -6.21 4.66
N LEU A 267 -12.62 -5.63 5.41
CA LEU A 267 -11.21 -5.63 5.04
C LEU A 267 -10.51 -6.95 5.35
N ASN A 268 -10.98 -7.68 6.36
CA ASN A 268 -10.38 -8.89 6.92
C ASN A 268 -8.85 -8.73 7.00
N ILE A 269 -8.38 -7.80 7.83
CA ILE A 269 -6.97 -7.40 7.85
C ILE A 269 -6.16 -8.48 8.57
N GLU A 270 -5.36 -9.23 7.82
CA GLU A 270 -4.57 -10.32 8.39
C GLU A 270 -3.11 -10.27 7.94
N GLY A 271 -2.20 -10.68 8.83
CA GLY A 271 -0.78 -10.80 8.54
C GLY A 271 -0.19 -9.51 7.97
N TRP A 272 0.48 -9.63 6.82
CA TRP A 272 1.18 -8.51 6.19
C TRP A 272 0.26 -7.46 5.55
N ALA A 273 -1.02 -7.79 5.31
CA ALA A 273 -1.96 -6.90 4.63
C ALA A 273 -2.24 -5.62 5.41
N ILE A 274 -1.95 -5.59 6.71
CA ILE A 274 -2.10 -4.41 7.59
C ILE A 274 -1.26 -3.21 7.13
N LYS A 275 -0.10 -3.44 6.52
CA LYS A 275 0.93 -2.44 6.22
C LYS A 275 0.40 -1.20 5.45
N PRO A 276 -0.26 -1.34 4.27
CA PRO A 276 -0.81 -0.18 3.57
C PRO A 276 -1.91 0.54 4.35
N PHE A 277 -2.77 -0.20 5.07
CA PHE A 277 -3.79 0.40 5.92
C PHE A 277 -3.19 1.18 7.09
N ALA A 278 -2.09 0.69 7.68
CA ALA A 278 -1.36 1.39 8.74
C ALA A 278 -0.71 2.68 8.23
N ILE A 279 -0.15 2.68 7.01
CA ILE A 279 0.32 3.92 6.37
C ILE A 279 -0.84 4.90 6.22
N LEU A 280 -1.96 4.46 5.64
CA LEU A 280 -3.15 5.30 5.44
C LEU A 280 -3.67 5.89 6.76
N ALA A 281 -3.81 5.03 7.79
CA ALA A 281 -4.30 5.34 9.12
C ALA A 281 -3.38 6.24 9.96
N SER A 282 -2.07 6.22 9.67
CA SER A 282 -1.08 6.92 10.48
C SER A 282 -1.34 8.42 10.58
N ARG A 283 -0.87 9.05 11.66
CA ARG A 283 -0.97 10.51 11.83
C ARG A 283 0.11 11.30 11.08
N PHE A 284 0.94 10.67 10.27
CA PHE A 284 2.05 11.32 9.57
C PHE A 284 1.71 11.57 8.11
N GLU A 285 2.15 12.70 7.56
CA GLU A 285 2.05 12.99 6.12
C GLU A 285 3.13 12.29 5.32
N GLU A 286 4.34 12.24 5.87
CA GLU A 286 5.47 11.51 5.31
C GLU A 286 5.79 10.33 6.23
N VAL A 287 5.65 9.13 5.68
CA VAL A 287 5.71 7.88 6.45
C VAL A 287 6.89 7.07 5.98
N ILE A 288 7.70 6.60 6.93
CA ILE A 288 8.57 5.44 6.74
C ILE A 288 7.85 4.25 7.37
N LEU A 289 7.25 3.38 6.55
CA LEU A 289 6.85 2.06 7.01
C LEU A 289 8.11 1.23 7.21
N MET A 290 8.20 0.50 8.31
CA MET A 290 9.25 -0.48 8.53
C MET A 290 8.69 -1.75 9.18
N ASP A 291 9.23 -2.89 8.78
CA ASP A 291 8.95 -4.17 9.43
C ASP A 291 9.54 -4.21 10.84
N ALA A 292 8.88 -4.97 11.71
CA ALA A 292 9.29 -5.13 13.11
C ALA A 292 10.71 -5.70 13.27
N ASP A 293 11.18 -6.47 12.29
CA ASP A 293 12.43 -7.23 12.30
C ASP A 293 13.49 -6.68 11.34
N VAL A 294 13.44 -5.39 11.03
CA VAL A 294 14.49 -4.69 10.28
C VAL A 294 15.58 -4.18 11.22
N VAL A 295 16.84 -4.30 10.79
CA VAL A 295 18.00 -3.70 11.47
C VAL A 295 18.59 -2.60 10.61
N TYR A 296 18.54 -1.36 11.10
CA TYR A 296 19.15 -0.20 10.46
C TYR A 296 20.57 0.05 10.96
N LEU A 297 21.46 0.45 10.05
CA LEU A 297 22.81 0.93 10.37
C LEU A 297 22.93 2.46 10.35
N TYR A 298 21.94 3.15 9.81
CA TYR A 298 21.88 4.60 9.68
C TYR A 298 20.54 5.13 10.19
N ASN A 299 20.49 6.41 10.58
CA ASN A 299 19.24 7.01 11.03
C ASN A 299 18.24 7.07 9.85
N PRO A 300 17.08 6.39 9.92
CA PRO A 300 16.12 6.30 8.82
C PRO A 300 15.54 7.66 8.40
N GLU A 301 15.65 8.69 9.23
CA GLU A 301 15.26 10.06 8.87
C GLU A 301 15.96 10.56 7.60
N GLU A 302 17.18 10.10 7.32
CA GLU A 302 17.91 10.48 6.09
C GLU A 302 17.19 10.04 4.81
N LEU A 303 16.29 9.04 4.87
CA LEU A 303 15.49 8.63 3.71
C LEU A 303 14.56 9.73 3.21
N PHE A 304 14.06 10.59 4.09
CA PHE A 304 13.26 11.76 3.69
C PHE A 304 14.10 12.82 2.96
N GLU A 305 15.41 12.79 3.13
CA GLU A 305 16.34 13.73 2.50
C GLU A 305 16.90 13.22 1.17
N ASN A 306 16.66 11.94 0.84
CA ASN A 306 17.13 11.32 -0.39
C ASN A 306 16.60 12.05 -1.63
N VAL A 307 17.47 12.27 -2.61
CA VAL A 307 17.15 13.03 -3.83
C VAL A 307 16.03 12.38 -4.65
N ASN A 308 15.96 11.06 -4.70
CA ASN A 308 14.93 10.34 -5.44
C ASN A 308 13.59 10.40 -4.73
N TYR A 309 13.60 10.28 -3.39
CA TYR A 309 12.41 10.54 -2.58
C TYR A 309 11.93 11.98 -2.75
N LYS A 310 12.79 13.01 -2.66
CA LYS A 310 12.36 14.40 -2.89
C LYS A 310 11.79 14.66 -4.29
N LYS A 311 12.24 13.92 -5.31
CA LYS A 311 11.78 14.08 -6.70
C LYS A 311 10.48 13.34 -7.02
N LYS A 312 10.27 12.18 -6.42
CA LYS A 312 9.15 11.28 -6.72
C LYS A 312 8.17 11.14 -5.57
N GLU A 313 8.55 11.60 -4.39
CA GLU A 313 7.80 11.69 -3.14
C GLU A 313 7.46 10.33 -2.52
N GLN A 314 8.00 9.25 -3.11
CA GLN A 314 7.98 7.89 -2.58
C GLN A 314 9.30 7.20 -2.91
N PHE A 315 9.64 6.20 -2.11
CA PHE A 315 10.83 5.38 -2.28
C PHE A 315 10.50 3.93 -1.92
N PHE A 316 10.48 3.06 -2.93
CA PHE A 316 10.32 1.62 -2.81
C PHE A 316 11.66 0.91 -3.02
N PHE A 317 11.83 -0.25 -2.40
CA PHE A 317 13.05 -1.04 -2.49
C PHE A 317 12.81 -2.31 -3.32
N VAL A 318 13.85 -2.83 -3.94
CA VAL A 318 13.79 -4.03 -4.80
C VAL A 318 14.58 -5.14 -4.13
N ILE A 319 14.04 -6.35 -4.14
CA ILE A 319 14.78 -7.57 -3.94
C ILE A 319 15.01 -8.20 -5.31
N GLU A 320 16.25 -8.52 -5.65
CA GLU A 320 16.51 -9.43 -6.76
C GLU A 320 16.38 -10.85 -6.20
N LEU A 321 15.27 -11.53 -6.52
CA LEU A 321 15.10 -12.95 -6.23
C LEU A 321 15.24 -13.71 -7.54
N SER A 322 16.25 -14.57 -7.60
CA SER A 322 16.37 -15.59 -8.62
C SER A 322 15.71 -16.86 -8.11
N THR A 323 14.44 -17.11 -8.44
CA THR A 323 13.87 -18.45 -8.17
C THR A 323 12.95 -18.97 -9.26
N LEU A 324 13.23 -20.25 -9.57
CA LEU A 324 12.49 -21.28 -10.30
C LEU A 324 11.46 -20.83 -11.36
N GLU A 325 11.77 -21.16 -12.62
CA GLU A 325 10.99 -20.99 -13.87
C GLU A 325 11.25 -19.74 -14.74
N LYS A 326 12.24 -18.90 -14.41
CA LYS A 326 12.85 -17.91 -15.33
C LYS A 326 11.93 -16.83 -15.95
N GLN A 327 10.76 -16.48 -15.39
CA GLN A 327 9.90 -15.45 -16.00
C GLN A 327 9.99 -14.05 -15.37
N THR A 328 10.32 -13.92 -14.09
CA THR A 328 10.59 -12.62 -13.43
C THR A 328 11.82 -12.73 -12.52
N ARG A 329 12.59 -11.64 -12.36
CA ARG A 329 13.86 -11.61 -11.58
C ARG A 329 13.89 -10.52 -10.49
N HIS A 330 12.98 -9.56 -10.56
CA HIS A 330 12.91 -8.44 -9.63
C HIS A 330 11.59 -8.52 -8.89
N GLU A 331 11.69 -8.61 -7.56
CA GLU A 331 10.58 -8.51 -6.62
C GLU A 331 10.75 -7.23 -5.80
N MET A 332 9.68 -6.69 -5.24
CA MET A 332 9.71 -5.51 -4.40
C MET A 332 9.92 -5.91 -2.93
N ASP A 333 10.68 -5.12 -2.18
CA ASP A 333 10.84 -5.27 -0.74
C ASP A 333 9.92 -4.31 0.00
N SER A 334 8.93 -4.83 0.71
CA SER A 334 8.05 -4.02 1.57
C SER A 334 8.50 -3.95 3.03
N SER A 335 9.71 -4.43 3.36
CA SER A 335 10.25 -4.31 4.71
C SER A 335 10.59 -2.88 5.10
N THR A 336 10.78 -1.98 4.12
CA THR A 336 10.71 -0.53 4.30
C THR A 336 10.08 0.12 3.09
N VAL A 337 9.18 1.08 3.32
CA VAL A 337 8.59 1.91 2.27
C VAL A 337 8.52 3.35 2.75
N VAL A 338 8.88 4.31 1.89
CA VAL A 338 8.77 5.74 2.19
C VAL A 338 7.68 6.36 1.34
N ILE A 339 6.65 6.95 1.93
CA ILE A 339 5.48 7.49 1.23
C ILE A 339 5.11 8.88 1.75
N TYR A 340 4.92 9.82 0.82
CA TYR A 340 4.20 11.07 1.06
C TYR A 340 2.69 10.88 0.79
N LYS A 341 1.90 10.64 1.84
CA LYS A 341 0.50 10.18 1.70
C LYS A 341 -0.39 11.06 0.84
N ILE A 342 -0.39 12.37 1.10
CA ILE A 342 -1.30 13.31 0.43
C ILE A 342 -0.95 13.49 -1.05
N LYS A 343 0.34 13.43 -1.37
CA LYS A 343 0.81 13.62 -2.74
C LYS A 343 0.62 12.39 -3.60
N THR A 344 0.53 11.21 -2.99
CA THR A 344 0.31 9.94 -3.70
C THR A 344 -0.79 9.07 -3.14
N LEU A 345 -1.86 9.76 -2.76
CA LEU A 345 -3.01 9.12 -2.15
C LEU A 345 -3.67 8.10 -3.07
N LEU A 346 -3.74 8.36 -4.39
CA LEU A 346 -4.36 7.43 -5.34
C LEU A 346 -3.61 6.10 -5.41
N GLY A 347 -2.27 6.15 -5.48
CA GLY A 347 -1.43 4.95 -5.43
C GLY A 347 -1.59 4.19 -4.12
N LEU A 348 -1.58 4.89 -2.98
CA LEU A 348 -1.76 4.28 -1.67
C LEU A 348 -3.15 3.64 -1.50
N LEU A 349 -4.22 4.30 -1.97
CA LEU A 349 -5.57 3.76 -1.96
C LEU A 349 -5.68 2.48 -2.83
N ALA A 350 -5.09 2.50 -4.02
CA ALA A 350 -5.03 1.32 -4.88
C ALA A 350 -4.25 0.17 -4.22
N THR A 351 -3.12 0.45 -3.56
CA THR A 351 -2.39 -0.55 -2.76
C THR A 351 -3.25 -1.11 -1.63
N CYS A 352 -4.01 -0.27 -0.90
CA CYS A 352 -4.97 -0.74 0.10
C CYS A 352 -6.02 -1.67 -0.53
N LYS A 353 -6.55 -1.32 -1.70
CA LYS A 353 -7.54 -2.15 -2.40
C LYS A 353 -7.00 -3.53 -2.80
N LEU A 354 -5.73 -3.62 -3.20
CA LEU A 354 -5.08 -4.90 -3.49
C LEU A 354 -4.90 -5.78 -2.25
N ASN A 355 -4.92 -5.19 -1.04
CA ASN A 355 -4.75 -5.89 0.24
C ASN A 355 -6.06 -6.12 1.01
N GLU A 356 -7.19 -5.68 0.46
CA GLU A 356 -8.54 -5.97 0.97
C GLU A 356 -8.81 -7.48 0.92
N GLY A 357 -9.41 -8.05 1.97
CA GLY A 357 -9.55 -9.49 2.20
C GLY A 357 -9.97 -10.31 0.98
N ASP A 358 -11.10 -9.98 0.36
CA ASP A 358 -11.63 -10.70 -0.80
C ASP A 358 -10.68 -10.57 -2.01
N ILE A 359 -10.21 -9.37 -2.31
CA ILE A 359 -9.31 -9.10 -3.44
C ILE A 359 -7.97 -9.82 -3.25
N ARG A 360 -7.42 -9.72 -2.04
CA ARG A 360 -6.16 -10.33 -1.61
C ARG A 360 -6.23 -11.84 -1.75
N THR A 361 -7.24 -12.46 -1.15
CA THR A 361 -7.37 -13.92 -1.06
C THR A 361 -7.76 -14.53 -2.40
N ASP A 362 -8.67 -13.89 -3.14
CA ASP A 362 -9.24 -14.48 -4.35
C ASP A 362 -8.48 -14.14 -5.64
N VAL A 363 -7.69 -13.06 -5.64
CA VAL A 363 -7.03 -12.55 -6.85
C VAL A 363 -5.53 -12.34 -6.64
N VAL A 364 -5.13 -11.49 -5.69
CA VAL A 364 -3.75 -10.96 -5.65
C VAL A 364 -2.75 -11.98 -5.09
N TYR A 365 -2.98 -12.53 -3.90
CA TYR A 365 -2.03 -13.44 -3.23
C TYR A 365 -1.99 -14.84 -3.85
N LYS A 366 -2.87 -15.13 -4.82
CA LYS A 366 -2.73 -16.31 -5.68
C LYS A 366 -1.59 -16.16 -6.68
N MET A 367 -1.17 -14.92 -6.96
CA MET A 367 -0.19 -14.58 -7.99
C MET A 367 1.13 -14.08 -7.39
N VAL A 368 1.11 -13.49 -6.20
CA VAL A 368 2.27 -12.90 -5.54
C VAL A 368 2.35 -13.31 -4.07
N HIS A 369 3.56 -13.27 -3.50
CA HIS A 369 3.78 -13.63 -2.10
C HIS A 369 3.57 -12.43 -1.16
N GLY A 370 2.35 -12.29 -0.64
CA GLY A 370 2.04 -11.27 0.35
C GLY A 370 1.91 -9.86 -0.23
N ASP A 371 2.15 -8.85 0.61
CA ASP A 371 1.87 -7.44 0.32
C ASP A 371 2.92 -6.78 -0.58
N LYS A 372 4.10 -7.39 -0.73
CA LYS A 372 5.28 -6.80 -1.38
C LYS A 372 4.98 -6.15 -2.74
N GLU A 373 4.52 -6.96 -3.69
CA GLU A 373 4.25 -6.49 -5.06
C GLU A 373 3.09 -5.47 -5.13
N THR A 374 2.21 -5.46 -4.13
CA THR A 374 1.01 -4.61 -4.15
C THR A 374 1.32 -3.11 -4.10
N PHE A 375 2.50 -2.72 -3.57
CA PHE A 375 2.92 -1.33 -3.52
C PHE A 375 3.15 -0.76 -4.92
N TRP A 376 4.03 -1.37 -5.72
CA TRP A 376 4.29 -0.86 -7.06
C TRP A 376 3.10 -1.11 -7.99
N MET A 377 2.40 -2.25 -7.87
CA MET A 377 1.22 -2.56 -8.67
C MET A 377 0.12 -1.52 -8.45
N GLY A 378 -0.17 -1.18 -7.19
CA GLY A 378 -1.19 -0.18 -6.86
C GLY A 378 -0.86 1.19 -7.44
N PHE A 379 0.39 1.61 -7.36
CA PHE A 379 0.85 2.87 -7.94
C PHE A 379 0.78 2.88 -9.48
N ASP A 380 1.16 1.79 -10.14
CA ASP A 380 1.07 1.68 -11.60
C ASP A 380 -0.38 1.68 -12.09
N MET A 381 -1.26 0.91 -11.42
CA MET A 381 -2.71 0.91 -11.69
C MET A 381 -3.33 2.29 -11.51
N ALA A 382 -2.87 3.04 -10.50
CA ALA A 382 -3.33 4.40 -10.25
C ALA A 382 -2.68 5.44 -11.16
N ARG A 383 -1.79 5.05 -12.09
CA ARG A 383 -0.96 5.93 -12.93
C ARG A 383 -0.21 6.99 -12.11
N GLN A 384 0.14 6.64 -10.88
CA GLN A 384 0.86 7.50 -9.95
C GLN A 384 2.34 7.14 -10.02
N HIS A 385 3.19 8.10 -10.40
CA HIS A 385 4.62 7.86 -10.44
C HIS A 385 5.18 7.50 -9.06
N TYR A 386 6.14 6.58 -9.05
CA TYR A 386 6.92 6.18 -7.87
C TYR A 386 8.41 6.09 -8.22
N TYR A 387 9.26 5.98 -7.21
CA TYR A 387 10.66 5.59 -7.38
C TYR A 387 10.88 4.21 -6.80
N LEU A 388 11.54 3.37 -7.59
CA LEU A 388 11.99 2.05 -7.20
C LEU A 388 13.52 2.08 -7.12
N ASN A 389 14.10 1.65 -5.99
CA ASN A 389 15.54 1.70 -5.79
C ASN A 389 16.26 0.90 -6.87
N SER A 390 17.08 1.59 -7.67
CA SER A 390 17.81 0.99 -8.80
C SER A 390 19.02 0.17 -8.39
N ARG A 391 19.36 0.15 -7.09
CA ARG A 391 20.45 -0.68 -6.57
C ARG A 391 19.94 -2.08 -6.28
N SER A 392 20.69 -3.09 -6.74
CA SER A 392 20.46 -4.48 -6.34
C SER A 392 20.56 -4.60 -4.81
N CYS A 393 19.73 -5.47 -4.25
CA CYS A 393 19.85 -5.88 -2.86
C CYS A 393 21.18 -6.62 -2.62
N VAL A 394 21.50 -6.81 -1.36
CA VAL A 394 22.67 -7.56 -0.92
C VAL A 394 22.25 -8.70 0.00
N VAL A 395 23.09 -9.71 0.12
CA VAL A 395 23.02 -10.64 1.26
C VAL A 395 24.08 -10.19 2.26
N VAL A 396 23.65 -9.92 3.48
CA VAL A 396 24.48 -9.50 4.62
C VAL A 396 24.58 -10.67 5.57
N GLY A 397 25.78 -11.13 5.90
CA GLY A 397 25.87 -12.36 6.67
C GLY A 397 27.28 -12.84 6.97
N HIS A 398 27.33 -14.12 7.35
CA HIS A 398 28.58 -14.81 7.56
C HIS A 398 29.17 -15.27 6.23
N VAL A 399 30.36 -14.79 5.92
CA VAL A 399 31.08 -15.11 4.69
C VAL A 399 31.86 -16.40 4.93
N HIS A 400 31.70 -17.37 4.04
CA HIS A 400 32.47 -18.61 4.02
C HIS A 400 33.39 -18.64 2.79
N PRO A 401 34.63 -18.10 2.88
CA PRO A 401 35.50 -17.91 1.72
C PRO A 401 35.88 -19.21 1.01
N ASN A 402 36.01 -20.31 1.78
CA ASN A 402 36.45 -21.61 1.25
C ASN A 402 35.38 -22.29 0.38
N SER A 403 34.11 -21.92 0.56
CA SER A 403 32.97 -22.50 -0.16
C SER A 403 32.24 -21.47 -1.03
N ASN A 404 32.83 -20.28 -1.24
CA ASN A 404 32.25 -19.16 -1.98
C ASN A 404 30.75 -18.95 -1.69
N LYS A 405 30.39 -18.94 -0.40
CA LYS A 405 29.00 -18.72 0.03
C LYS A 405 28.93 -17.68 1.12
N ILE A 406 27.79 -17.00 1.21
CA ILE A 406 27.45 -16.07 2.28
C ILE A 406 26.06 -16.42 2.79
N CYS A 407 25.92 -16.56 4.11
CA CYS A 407 24.67 -16.99 4.73
C CYS A 407 24.18 -15.90 5.68
N GLY A 408 22.94 -15.45 5.50
CA GLY A 408 22.38 -14.35 6.26
C GLY A 408 21.17 -13.76 5.57
N HIS A 409 21.02 -12.44 5.68
CA HIS A 409 19.77 -11.76 5.40
C HIS A 409 19.86 -10.83 4.21
N ILE A 410 18.69 -10.57 3.60
CA ILE A 410 18.57 -9.63 2.50
C ILE A 410 18.65 -8.21 3.06
N GLY A 411 19.62 -7.45 2.55
CA GLY A 411 19.90 -6.06 2.88
C GLY A 411 19.72 -5.12 1.70
N GLN A 412 19.58 -3.84 2.02
CA GLN A 412 19.31 -2.77 1.08
C GLN A 412 20.39 -1.71 1.13
N VAL A 413 20.83 -1.29 -0.05
CA VAL A 413 21.87 -0.26 -0.23
C VAL A 413 21.24 1.03 -0.70
N VAL A 414 21.52 2.12 0.01
CA VAL A 414 21.08 3.49 -0.32
C VAL A 414 22.33 4.36 -0.41
N ASP A 415 22.48 5.09 -1.52
CA ASP A 415 23.62 5.99 -1.76
C ASP A 415 25.01 5.34 -1.50
N ASN A 416 25.14 4.06 -1.91
CA ASN A 416 26.33 3.19 -1.72
C ASN A 416 26.65 2.82 -0.26
N LYS A 417 25.72 3.02 0.67
CA LYS A 417 25.83 2.58 2.08
C LYS A 417 24.91 1.38 2.31
N LEU A 418 25.37 0.39 3.07
CA LEU A 418 24.49 -0.67 3.56
C LEU A 418 23.56 -0.07 4.61
N TYR A 419 22.29 0.10 4.24
CA TYR A 419 21.38 0.94 5.01
C TYR A 419 20.62 0.14 6.08
N TYR A 420 20.05 -1.00 5.69
CA TYR A 420 19.39 -1.95 6.58
C TYR A 420 19.35 -3.37 6.00
N TRP A 421 18.92 -4.34 6.80
CA TRP A 421 18.46 -5.66 6.33
C TRP A 421 17.21 -6.13 7.09
N ASN A 422 16.47 -7.06 6.49
CA ASN A 422 15.28 -7.68 7.09
C ASN A 422 15.58 -9.11 7.57
N GLY A 423 15.03 -9.52 8.72
CA GLY A 423 15.29 -10.84 9.34
C GLY A 423 15.99 -10.77 10.70
N HIS A 424 16.20 -9.56 11.23
CA HIS A 424 16.82 -9.26 12.51
C HIS A 424 18.26 -9.79 12.67
N LEU A 425 18.67 -10.09 13.91
CA LEU A 425 20.02 -10.49 14.32
C LEU A 425 20.17 -12.02 14.47
N VAL A 426 19.10 -12.79 14.25
CA VAL A 426 19.08 -14.25 14.43
C VAL A 426 19.12 -14.96 13.09
N LYS A 427 19.63 -16.20 13.08
CA LYS A 427 19.72 -17.01 11.87
C LYS A 427 18.34 -17.34 11.30
N ASP A 428 17.46 -17.82 12.17
CA ASP A 428 16.09 -18.16 11.83
C ASP A 428 15.17 -17.58 12.91
N LYS A 429 14.24 -16.71 12.50
CA LYS A 429 13.30 -16.04 13.42
C LYS A 429 12.13 -16.93 13.83
N ASP A 430 11.84 -17.96 13.04
CA ASP A 430 10.73 -18.90 13.22
C ASP A 430 11.15 -20.11 14.06
N ASN A 431 12.46 -20.43 14.06
CA ASN A 431 13.00 -21.48 14.90
C ASN A 431 13.18 -21.02 16.36
N LYS A 432 12.26 -21.47 17.22
CA LYS A 432 12.30 -21.16 18.67
C LYS A 432 13.53 -21.72 19.40
N ASN A 433 14.20 -22.74 18.83
CA ASN A 433 15.31 -23.45 19.45
C ASN A 433 16.68 -22.92 19.02
N ASP A 434 16.77 -22.28 17.84
CA ASP A 434 18.00 -21.66 17.36
C ASP A 434 17.94 -20.14 17.58
N LYS A 435 18.52 -19.69 18.69
CA LYS A 435 18.67 -18.27 19.00
C LYS A 435 20.08 -17.77 18.70
N SER A 436 20.82 -18.48 17.85
CA SER A 436 22.17 -18.04 17.49
C SER A 436 22.12 -16.70 16.75
N LEU A 437 22.98 -15.78 17.18
CA LEU A 437 23.17 -14.53 16.46
C LEU A 437 23.95 -14.82 15.18
N VAL A 438 23.50 -14.25 14.06
CA VAL A 438 24.26 -14.33 12.81
C VAL A 438 25.54 -13.51 12.98
N HIS A 439 26.67 -14.14 12.63
CA HIS A 439 27.95 -13.46 12.63
C HIS A 439 28.13 -12.70 11.30
N TYR A 440 27.63 -11.46 11.27
CA TYR A 440 27.74 -10.60 10.09
C TYR A 440 29.18 -10.13 9.90
N THR A 441 29.83 -10.65 8.85
CA THR A 441 31.24 -10.39 8.54
C THR A 441 31.43 -9.59 7.25
N GLY A 442 30.37 -9.39 6.48
CA GLY A 442 30.38 -8.65 5.22
C GLY A 442 29.07 -8.84 4.47
N PHE A 443 29.04 -8.35 3.24
CA PHE A 443 27.90 -8.48 2.34
C PHE A 443 28.32 -8.68 0.88
N HIS A 444 27.42 -9.24 0.08
CA HIS A 444 27.60 -9.48 -1.35
C HIS A 444 26.35 -9.05 -2.12
N PHE A 445 26.51 -8.48 -3.32
CA PHE A 445 25.38 -8.05 -4.15
C PHE A 445 24.76 -9.23 -4.87
N VAL A 446 23.44 -9.38 -4.75
CA VAL A 446 22.70 -10.37 -5.53
C VAL A 446 22.79 -9.97 -7.00
N SER A 447 23.05 -10.94 -7.87
CA SER A 447 23.19 -10.70 -9.32
C SER A 447 22.88 -11.95 -10.14
N TYR A 448 23.03 -11.84 -11.45
CA TYR A 448 22.89 -12.98 -12.36
C TYR A 448 23.95 -14.07 -12.21
N LEU A 449 25.00 -13.83 -11.41
CA LEU A 449 26.08 -14.79 -11.14
C LEU A 449 25.94 -15.49 -9.79
N THR A 450 24.82 -15.25 -9.09
CA THR A 450 24.56 -15.79 -7.76
C THR A 450 23.36 -16.71 -7.77
N GLU A 451 23.43 -17.79 -7.00
CA GLU A 451 22.37 -18.78 -6.84
C GLU A 451 22.14 -19.04 -5.36
N TRP A 452 20.89 -19.24 -4.96
CA TRP A 452 20.56 -19.65 -3.60
C TRP A 452 20.85 -21.14 -3.43
N ASP A 453 21.28 -21.54 -2.23
CA ASP A 453 21.34 -22.95 -1.86
C ASP A 453 19.94 -23.55 -1.72
N ASP A 454 19.85 -24.89 -1.66
CA ASP A 454 18.56 -25.60 -1.61
C ASP A 454 17.70 -25.24 -0.39
N ALA A 455 18.33 -24.72 0.67
CA ALA A 455 17.67 -24.28 1.90
C ALA A 455 17.23 -22.80 1.84
N PHE A 456 17.62 -22.05 0.81
CA PHE A 456 17.44 -20.60 0.70
C PHE A 456 18.02 -19.82 1.90
N GLU A 457 19.07 -20.35 2.53
CA GLU A 457 19.76 -19.72 3.67
C GLU A 457 21.05 -19.02 3.24
N CYS A 458 21.67 -19.50 2.17
CA CYS A 458 22.97 -19.04 1.73
C CYS A 458 22.95 -18.69 0.24
N LEU A 459 23.60 -17.56 -0.10
CA LEU A 459 23.88 -17.17 -1.46
C LEU A 459 25.24 -17.74 -1.87
N LEU A 460 25.24 -18.57 -2.91
CA LEU A 460 26.42 -19.05 -3.61
C LEU A 460 26.84 -18.01 -4.64
N TYR A 461 28.12 -17.65 -4.66
CA TYR A 461 28.65 -16.66 -5.60
C TYR A 461 29.87 -17.21 -6.35
N THR A 462 30.01 -16.79 -7.60
CA THR A 462 31.18 -17.14 -8.42
C THR A 462 32.21 -16.02 -8.45
N ASP A 463 31.78 -14.77 -8.26
CA ASP A 463 32.64 -13.61 -8.12
C ASP A 463 33.07 -13.44 -6.66
N LYS A 464 34.37 -13.52 -6.37
CA LYS A 464 34.91 -13.41 -5.00
C LYS A 464 34.83 -11.99 -4.41
N LYS A 465 33.87 -11.17 -4.84
CA LYS A 465 33.75 -9.76 -4.48
C LYS A 465 32.87 -9.59 -3.23
N ILE A 466 33.49 -9.78 -2.08
CA ILE A 466 32.87 -9.50 -0.77
C ILE A 466 33.16 -8.05 -0.37
N PHE A 467 32.12 -7.38 0.12
CA PHE A 467 32.21 -6.03 0.66
C PHE A 467 32.22 -6.09 2.18
N ASN A 468 33.13 -5.33 2.78
CA ASN A 468 33.18 -5.17 4.23
C ASN A 468 32.35 -3.96 4.64
N PHE A 469 31.88 -3.98 5.88
CA PHE A 469 31.27 -2.80 6.49
C PHE A 469 32.25 -1.64 6.54
N THR A 470 31.74 -0.43 6.29
CA THR A 470 32.46 0.79 6.60
C THR A 470 32.70 0.89 8.11
N LYS A 471 33.63 1.76 8.54
CA LYS A 471 33.91 1.96 9.97
C LYS A 471 32.66 2.39 10.76
N GLU A 472 31.78 3.16 10.13
CA GLU A 472 30.53 3.62 10.74
C GLU A 472 29.50 2.49 10.83
N GLU A 473 29.29 1.75 9.73
CA GLU A 473 28.41 0.57 9.68
C GLU A 473 28.81 -0.45 10.75
N GLN A 474 30.11 -0.79 10.83
CA GLN A 474 30.63 -1.74 11.82
C GLN A 474 30.42 -1.22 13.25
N LYS A 475 30.69 0.07 13.51
CA LYS A 475 30.50 0.67 14.83
C LYS A 475 29.03 0.60 15.27
N ASN A 476 28.10 0.94 14.39
CA ASN A 476 26.67 0.92 14.71
C ASN A 476 26.18 -0.51 14.92
N PHE A 477 26.62 -1.44 14.05
CA PHE A 477 26.32 -2.86 14.20
C PHE A 477 26.86 -3.44 15.52
N ASP A 478 28.12 -3.17 15.87
CA ASP A 478 28.71 -3.64 17.12
C ASP A 478 27.95 -3.12 18.34
N ASN A 479 27.54 -1.84 18.30
CA ASN A 479 26.73 -1.25 19.37
C ASN A 479 25.34 -1.92 19.49
N ILE A 480 24.70 -2.26 18.38
CA ILE A 480 23.44 -3.01 18.37
C ILE A 480 23.63 -4.39 19.01
N ILE A 481 24.68 -5.13 18.62
CA ILE A 481 24.99 -6.44 19.21
C ILE A 481 25.29 -6.34 20.70
N GLN A 482 26.07 -5.35 21.15
CA GLN A 482 26.34 -5.16 22.58
C GLN A 482 25.08 -4.81 23.35
N ARG A 483 24.21 -3.98 22.77
CA ARG A 483 22.93 -3.63 23.37
C ARG A 483 22.02 -4.85 23.49
N GLU A 484 21.94 -5.69 22.46
CA GLU A 484 21.20 -6.95 22.50
C GLU A 484 21.76 -7.92 23.56
N LYS A 485 23.08 -8.01 23.73
CA LYS A 485 23.70 -8.83 24.80
C LYS A 485 23.33 -8.38 26.21
N ILE A 486 23.13 -7.08 26.42
CA ILE A 486 22.73 -6.50 27.71
C ILE A 486 21.22 -6.63 27.93
N GLN A 487 20.45 -6.28 26.91
CA GLN A 487 18.99 -6.16 27.01
C GLN A 487 18.26 -7.49 26.81
N ARG A 488 18.83 -8.40 26.02
CA ARG A 488 18.37 -9.76 25.77
C ARG A 488 16.91 -9.83 25.32
N TYR A 489 16.54 -8.97 24.38
CA TYR A 489 15.18 -8.96 23.85
C TYR A 489 14.92 -10.17 22.96
N ILE A 490 15.91 -10.57 22.17
CA ILE A 490 15.83 -11.65 21.20
C ILE A 490 16.49 -12.92 21.71
N ILE A 491 17.72 -12.78 22.23
CA ILE A 491 18.47 -13.88 22.82
C ILE A 491 18.12 -14.00 24.31
N SER A 492 17.07 -14.75 24.64
CA SER A 492 16.90 -15.22 26.03
C SER A 492 18.09 -16.14 26.36
N GLU A 493 18.61 -16.09 27.59
CA GLU A 493 19.73 -16.93 28.03
C GLU A 493 19.56 -18.41 27.61
N VAL A 494 20.68 -18.99 27.14
CA VAL A 494 20.89 -20.43 26.96
C VAL A 494 20.89 -21.12 28.33
#